data_AF-A0A1N6HF16-F1
#
_entry.id   AF-A0A1N6HF16-F1
#
_cell.length_a   1.000
_cell.length_b   1.000
_cell.length_c   1.000
_cell.angle_alpha   90.00
_cell.angle_beta   90.00
_cell.angle_gamma   90.00
#
_symmetry.space_group_name_H-M   'P 1'
#
loop_
_entity.id
_entity.type
_entity.pdbx_description
1 polymer ?
#
loop_
_entity_poly.entity_id
_entity_poly.type
_entity_poly.pdbx_seq_one_letter_code
_entity_poly.pdbx_strand_id
1 'polypeptide(L)'
;MADSRSPDIVVDPRAWRRDDVGPETAWRIPFPPDLADALVALARGSTRRVGTALDEADRLAWAPLFAGVLDHLERGRGFAVIEAPAGADLPPEARSALYWIVGQLLGAPVVQNVEGVRLYDVRDTGRTIGQGARFSVTNAESTYHTDASFDDEVVDYVGLLCLNPAKSGGLSQLVSGYTVEAELAASAPDSLRTLAEAFHVDRRGGIRPGESPTALRPVITTDRSGLIYRYLRTWIEVGHEKAGEPLSPAQTEALDALDQVLNRPELRVEFMLRPGDMFFANNRWTLHNRTAFEDHPDPGRRRHYVRLWLSAQTHRHANID
;
A
#
# COMPACT_ATOMS: atom_id res chain seq x y z
N MET A 1 -36.12 34.29 17.67
CA MET A 1 -34.97 33.48 18.13
C MET A 1 -34.49 32.70 16.93
N ALA A 2 -33.35 33.07 16.36
CA ALA A 2 -32.77 32.38 15.22
C ALA A 2 -31.99 31.17 15.73
N ASP A 3 -32.34 29.98 15.25
CA ASP A 3 -31.68 28.70 15.52
C ASP A 3 -30.31 28.72 14.85
N SER A 4 -29.25 29.00 15.61
CA SER A 4 -27.87 28.93 15.17
C SER A 4 -27.42 27.47 15.16
N ARG A 5 -27.80 26.73 14.12
CA ARG A 5 -27.09 25.49 13.80
C ARG A 5 -25.75 25.86 13.23
N SER A 6 -24.69 25.65 14.01
CA SER A 6 -23.34 25.55 13.50
C SER A 6 -23.37 24.60 12.29
N PRO A 7 -22.78 24.94 11.14
CA PRO A 7 -22.73 24.01 10.02
C PRO A 7 -22.01 22.76 10.50
N ASP A 8 -22.64 21.60 10.32
CA ASP A 8 -21.99 20.31 10.57
C ASP A 8 -20.71 20.30 9.73
N ILE A 9 -19.56 20.37 10.40
CA ILE A 9 -18.26 20.26 9.74
C ILE A 9 -18.21 18.83 9.20
N VAL A 10 -18.40 18.70 7.88
CA VAL A 10 -18.20 17.43 7.19
C VAL A 10 -16.70 17.12 7.25
N VAL A 11 -16.32 16.24 8.18
CA VAL A 11 -14.96 15.73 8.27
C VAL A 11 -14.75 14.77 7.11
N ASP A 12 -13.74 15.03 6.27
CA ASP A 12 -13.34 14.10 5.22
C ASP A 12 -12.89 12.77 5.88
N PRO A 13 -13.58 11.64 5.66
CA PRO A 13 -13.23 10.36 6.29
C PRO A 13 -11.85 9.84 5.90
N ARG A 14 -11.23 10.41 4.86
CA ARG A 14 -9.86 10.11 4.46
C ARG A 14 -8.84 10.82 5.36
N ALA A 15 -9.20 11.94 5.99
CA ALA A 15 -8.34 12.74 6.86
C ALA A 15 -8.48 12.34 8.34
N TRP A 16 -8.06 11.12 8.67
CA TRP A 16 -8.13 10.57 10.03
C TRP A 16 -6.80 10.70 10.79
N ARG A 17 -6.88 10.75 12.12
CA ARG A 17 -5.80 10.44 13.08
C ARG A 17 -6.02 9.05 13.68
N ARG A 18 -5.06 8.56 14.47
CA ARG A 18 -5.12 7.22 15.09
C ARG A 18 -6.46 6.96 15.78
N ASP A 19 -6.93 7.92 16.58
CA ASP A 19 -8.12 7.75 17.41
C ASP A 19 -9.43 7.84 16.60
N ASP A 20 -9.39 8.34 15.36
CA ASP A 20 -10.54 8.45 14.44
C ASP A 20 -10.79 7.16 13.64
N VAL A 21 -9.77 6.31 13.49
CA VAL A 21 -9.83 5.07 12.68
C VAL A 21 -10.83 4.05 13.23
N GLY A 22 -11.14 4.14 14.52
CA GLY A 22 -12.00 3.20 15.23
C GLY A 22 -11.32 1.86 15.57
N PRO A 23 -12.05 0.95 16.23
CA PRO A 23 -11.52 -0.36 16.63
C PRO A 23 -11.20 -1.24 15.41
N GLU A 24 -10.42 -2.31 15.60
CA GLU A 24 -10.08 -3.23 14.49
C GLU A 24 -11.30 -3.78 13.76
N THR A 25 -12.41 -4.02 14.48
CA THR A 25 -13.67 -4.49 13.90
C THR A 25 -14.31 -3.53 12.90
N ALA A 26 -13.86 -2.27 12.85
CA ALA A 26 -14.34 -1.27 11.90
C ALA A 26 -13.61 -1.35 10.55
N TRP A 27 -12.50 -2.08 10.45
CA TRP A 27 -11.69 -2.21 9.22
C TRP A 27 -11.21 -3.64 8.92
N ARG A 28 -11.44 -4.58 9.84
CA ARG A 28 -11.37 -6.02 9.58
C ARG A 28 -12.73 -6.51 9.10
N ILE A 29 -12.79 -6.84 7.81
CA ILE A 29 -13.98 -7.28 7.11
C ILE A 29 -13.98 -8.80 7.09
N PRO A 30 -15.00 -9.48 7.65
CA PRO A 30 -15.12 -10.92 7.55
C PRO A 30 -15.14 -11.36 6.08
N PHE A 31 -14.51 -12.49 5.79
CA PHE A 31 -14.61 -13.08 4.45
C PHE A 31 -16.09 -13.38 4.12
N PRO A 32 -16.60 -13.03 2.92
CA PRO A 32 -18.00 -13.27 2.57
C PRO A 32 -18.37 -14.76 2.72
N PRO A 33 -19.24 -15.13 3.68
CA PRO A 33 -19.54 -16.53 3.95
C PRO A 33 -20.18 -17.23 2.75
N ASP A 34 -20.99 -16.51 1.99
CA ASP A 34 -21.69 -17.01 0.80
C ASP A 34 -20.75 -17.46 -0.32
N LEU A 35 -19.51 -16.94 -0.35
CA LEU A 35 -18.50 -17.28 -1.35
C LEU A 35 -17.33 -18.11 -0.81
N ALA A 36 -17.28 -18.33 0.51
CA ALA A 36 -16.15 -18.99 1.15
C ALA A 36 -15.88 -20.34 0.48
N ASP A 37 -16.89 -21.22 0.39
CA ASP A 37 -16.73 -22.55 -0.18
C ASP A 37 -16.34 -22.53 -1.66
N ALA A 38 -16.98 -21.67 -2.47
CA ALA A 38 -16.73 -21.57 -3.90
C ALA A 38 -15.30 -21.09 -4.19
N LEU A 39 -14.87 -20.02 -3.53
CA LEU A 39 -13.54 -19.43 -3.72
C LEU A 39 -12.44 -20.32 -3.14
N VAL A 40 -12.69 -20.98 -2.00
CA VAL A 40 -11.79 -21.97 -1.41
C VAL A 40 -11.62 -23.18 -2.34
N ALA A 41 -12.71 -23.69 -2.93
CA ALA A 41 -12.65 -24.80 -3.87
C ALA A 41 -11.86 -24.42 -5.13
N LEU A 42 -12.11 -23.23 -5.69
CA LEU A 42 -11.36 -22.71 -6.84
C LEU A 42 -9.87 -22.55 -6.53
N ALA A 43 -9.54 -22.02 -5.35
CA ALA A 43 -8.16 -21.86 -4.90
C ALA A 43 -7.43 -23.20 -4.70
N ARG A 44 -8.11 -24.22 -4.16
CA ARG A 44 -7.57 -25.59 -4.00
C ARG A 44 -7.36 -26.31 -5.33
N GLY A 45 -8.22 -26.06 -6.31
CA GLY A 45 -8.09 -26.63 -7.66
C GLY A 45 -6.97 -25.99 -8.49
N SER A 46 -6.48 -24.81 -8.09
CA SER A 46 -5.39 -24.15 -8.80
C SER A 46 -4.03 -24.79 -8.49
N THR A 47 -3.30 -25.15 -9.54
CA THR A 47 -1.92 -25.65 -9.43
C THR A 47 -0.88 -24.53 -9.48
N ARG A 48 -1.30 -23.27 -9.65
CA ARG A 48 -0.41 -22.10 -9.75
C ARG A 48 -0.87 -20.98 -8.82
N ARG A 49 0.09 -20.29 -8.18
CA ARG A 49 -0.19 -19.07 -7.39
C ARG A 49 -0.79 -17.94 -8.24
N VAL A 50 -0.38 -17.88 -9.51
CA VAL A 50 -0.90 -16.96 -10.53
C VAL A 50 -1.32 -17.78 -11.74
N GLY A 51 -2.54 -17.59 -12.24
CA GLY A 51 -2.98 -18.27 -13.46
C GLY A 51 -4.49 -18.43 -13.60
N THR A 52 -5.23 -18.41 -12.49
CA THR A 52 -6.70 -18.39 -12.52
C THR A 52 -7.16 -16.97 -12.86
N ALA A 53 -7.47 -16.71 -14.12
CA ALA A 53 -8.21 -15.50 -14.47
C ALA A 53 -9.67 -15.71 -14.09
N LEU A 54 -10.25 -14.78 -13.33
CA LEU A 54 -11.69 -14.76 -13.18
C LEU A 54 -12.32 -14.40 -14.51
N ASP A 55 -13.24 -15.24 -14.98
CA ASP A 55 -14.07 -14.87 -16.11
C ASP A 55 -14.97 -13.67 -15.74
N GLU A 56 -15.57 -13.06 -16.74
CA GLU A 56 -16.37 -11.86 -16.55
C GLU A 56 -17.66 -12.14 -15.77
N ALA A 57 -18.24 -13.33 -15.91
CA ALA A 57 -19.48 -13.70 -15.22
C ALA A 57 -19.24 -13.86 -13.71
N ASP A 58 -18.21 -14.61 -13.32
CA ASP A 58 -17.80 -14.78 -11.93
C ASP A 58 -17.40 -13.44 -11.31
N ARG A 59 -16.64 -12.61 -12.05
CA ARG A 59 -16.25 -11.28 -11.58
C ARG A 59 -17.47 -10.40 -11.31
N LEU A 60 -18.42 -10.34 -12.24
CA LEU A 60 -19.63 -9.52 -12.09
C LEU A 60 -20.51 -10.03 -10.95
N ALA A 61 -20.59 -11.35 -10.76
CA ALA A 61 -21.36 -11.96 -9.68
C ALA A 61 -20.74 -11.72 -8.31
N TRP A 62 -19.41 -11.74 -8.18
CA TRP A 62 -18.73 -11.74 -6.88
C TRP A 62 -18.18 -10.38 -6.45
N ALA A 63 -17.84 -9.49 -7.37
CA ALA A 63 -17.31 -8.16 -7.04
C ALA A 63 -18.22 -7.34 -6.09
N PRO A 64 -19.56 -7.35 -6.22
CA PRO A 64 -20.43 -6.61 -5.30
C PRO A 64 -20.29 -7.00 -3.83
N LEU A 65 -19.88 -8.25 -3.53
CA LEU A 65 -19.66 -8.72 -2.16
C LEU A 65 -18.39 -8.15 -1.52
N PHE A 66 -17.51 -7.55 -2.32
CA PHE A 66 -16.32 -6.83 -1.87
C PHE A 66 -16.49 -5.30 -1.95
N ALA A 67 -17.68 -4.78 -2.28
CA ALA A 67 -17.93 -3.35 -2.42
C ALA A 67 -17.61 -2.56 -1.13
N GLY A 68 -17.90 -3.13 0.05
CA GLY A 68 -17.53 -2.51 1.33
C GLY A 68 -16.02 -2.33 1.50
N VAL A 69 -15.21 -3.25 0.98
CA VAL A 69 -13.74 -3.11 0.97
C VAL A 69 -13.34 -1.94 0.08
N LEU A 70 -13.89 -1.84 -1.13
CA LEU A 70 -13.62 -0.73 -2.04
C LEU A 70 -14.05 0.61 -1.46
N ASP A 71 -15.19 0.67 -0.75
CA ASP A 71 -15.63 1.88 -0.06
C ASP A 71 -14.63 2.31 1.01
N HIS A 72 -14.06 1.37 1.77
CA HIS A 72 -12.98 1.69 2.71
C HIS A 72 -11.73 2.23 2.02
N LEU A 73 -11.33 1.67 0.87
CA LEU A 73 -10.15 2.08 0.12
C LEU A 73 -10.32 3.45 -0.56
N GLU A 74 -11.49 3.74 -1.11
CA GLU A 74 -11.69 4.93 -1.95
C GLU A 74 -12.33 6.11 -1.21
N ARG A 75 -13.34 5.81 -0.39
CA ARG A 75 -14.20 6.83 0.24
C ARG A 75 -14.03 6.90 1.75
N GLY A 76 -13.40 5.89 2.34
CA GLY A 76 -13.18 5.78 3.77
C GLY A 76 -11.75 6.13 4.16
N ARG A 77 -11.20 5.33 5.07
CA ARG A 77 -9.87 5.54 5.67
C ARG A 77 -8.70 5.09 4.80
N GLY A 78 -8.95 4.56 3.61
CA GLY A 78 -7.89 4.19 2.66
C GLY A 78 -7.32 2.80 2.88
N PHE A 79 -7.88 1.99 3.79
CA PHE A 79 -7.40 0.63 4.00
C PHE A 79 -8.47 -0.28 4.61
N ALA A 80 -8.30 -1.58 4.41
CA ALA A 80 -9.07 -2.64 5.05
C ALA A 80 -8.27 -3.94 5.14
N VAL A 81 -8.68 -4.83 6.03
CA VAL A 81 -8.18 -6.20 6.13
C VAL A 81 -9.35 -7.14 5.89
N ILE A 82 -9.26 -7.99 4.87
CA ILE A 82 -10.18 -9.10 4.69
C ILE A 82 -9.65 -10.26 5.52
N GLU A 83 -10.45 -10.73 6.48
CA GLU A 83 -10.08 -11.85 7.34
C GLU A 83 -10.03 -13.16 6.52
N ALA A 84 -9.23 -14.12 7.00
CA ALA A 84 -9.21 -15.45 6.39
C ALA A 84 -10.62 -16.11 6.44
N PRO A 85 -11.00 -16.93 5.44
CA PRO A 85 -12.26 -17.68 5.49
C PRO A 85 -12.35 -18.56 6.74
N ALA A 86 -13.41 -18.39 7.52
CA ALA A 86 -13.60 -19.12 8.76
C ALA A 86 -13.64 -20.64 8.53
N GLY A 87 -12.91 -21.39 9.35
CA GLY A 87 -12.88 -22.87 9.28
C GLY A 87 -12.09 -23.46 8.12
N ALA A 88 -11.50 -22.64 7.24
CA ALA A 88 -10.70 -23.12 6.12
C ALA A 88 -9.22 -23.22 6.49
N ASP A 89 -8.73 -24.43 6.77
CA ASP A 89 -7.28 -24.68 6.78
C ASP A 89 -6.78 -24.81 5.33
N LEU A 90 -6.11 -23.77 4.86
CA LEU A 90 -5.55 -23.67 3.52
C LEU A 90 -4.02 -23.74 3.57
N PRO A 91 -3.37 -24.56 2.73
CA PRO A 91 -1.92 -24.49 2.56
C PRO A 91 -1.51 -23.13 1.93
N PRO A 92 -0.25 -22.70 2.07
CA PRO A 92 0.22 -21.40 1.58
C PRO A 92 -0.07 -21.13 0.10
N GLU A 93 0.01 -22.15 -0.74
CA GLU A 93 -0.29 -22.09 -2.18
C GLU A 93 -1.76 -21.76 -2.43
N ALA A 94 -2.68 -22.41 -1.71
CA ALA A 94 -4.11 -22.16 -1.82
C ALA A 94 -4.48 -20.78 -1.25
N ARG A 95 -3.84 -20.33 -0.16
CA ARG A 95 -4.01 -18.95 0.33
C ARG A 95 -3.57 -17.92 -0.71
N SER A 96 -2.45 -18.18 -1.40
CA SER A 96 -1.94 -17.31 -2.46
C SER A 96 -2.87 -17.29 -3.68
N ALA A 97 -3.44 -18.43 -4.06
CA ALA A 97 -4.43 -18.52 -5.14
C ALA A 97 -5.74 -17.81 -4.78
N LEU A 98 -6.23 -17.96 -3.55
CA LEU A 98 -7.40 -17.23 -3.05
C LEU A 98 -7.16 -15.72 -3.07
N TYR A 99 -5.99 -15.29 -2.58
CA TYR A 99 -5.58 -13.89 -2.61
C TYR A 99 -5.49 -13.32 -4.03
N TRP A 100 -4.99 -14.10 -4.98
CA TRP A 100 -5.00 -13.74 -6.41
C TRP A 100 -6.42 -13.55 -6.97
N ILE A 101 -7.36 -14.40 -6.57
CA ILE A 101 -8.77 -14.29 -6.97
C ILE A 101 -9.42 -13.05 -6.36
N VAL A 102 -9.28 -12.85 -5.04
CA VAL A 102 -9.80 -11.67 -4.33
C VAL A 102 -9.22 -10.38 -4.90
N GLY A 103 -7.91 -10.35 -5.20
CA GLY A 103 -7.26 -9.19 -5.81
C GLY A 103 -7.89 -8.79 -7.15
N GLN A 104 -8.31 -9.76 -7.98
CA GLN A 104 -9.01 -9.51 -9.25
C GLN A 104 -10.43 -8.95 -9.06
N LEU A 105 -11.08 -9.25 -7.93
CA LEU A 105 -12.39 -8.69 -7.59
C LEU A 105 -12.27 -7.22 -7.14
N LEU A 106 -11.14 -6.84 -6.53
CA LEU A 106 -10.88 -5.48 -6.09
C LEU A 106 -10.27 -4.59 -7.19
N GLY A 107 -9.49 -5.14 -8.11
CA GLY A 107 -8.79 -4.37 -9.13
C GLY A 107 -8.11 -5.25 -10.18
N ALA A 108 -7.39 -4.64 -11.11
CA ALA A 108 -6.62 -5.37 -12.11
C ALA A 108 -5.16 -5.53 -11.64
N PRO A 109 -4.65 -6.77 -11.47
CA PRO A 109 -3.26 -7.03 -11.07
C PRO A 109 -2.20 -6.40 -11.97
N VAL A 110 -1.27 -5.68 -11.35
CA VAL A 110 -0.16 -4.96 -12.01
C VAL A 110 1.15 -5.74 -11.85
N VAL A 111 2.02 -5.62 -12.84
CA VAL A 111 3.38 -6.19 -12.81
C VAL A 111 4.28 -5.31 -11.92
N GLN A 112 5.04 -5.93 -11.01
CA GLN A 112 5.84 -5.22 -10.01
C GLN A 112 7.32 -5.05 -10.39
N ASN A 113 7.80 -5.77 -11.42
CA ASN A 113 9.18 -5.76 -11.86
C ASN A 113 9.34 -6.22 -13.32
N VAL A 114 10.55 -6.08 -13.84
CA VAL A 114 10.90 -6.45 -15.23
C VAL A 114 10.74 -7.94 -15.51
N GLU A 115 10.77 -8.79 -14.49
CA GLU A 115 10.52 -10.24 -14.60
C GLU A 115 9.03 -10.62 -14.71
N GLY A 116 8.12 -9.65 -14.67
CA GLY A 116 6.68 -9.91 -14.82
C GLY A 116 5.99 -10.42 -13.54
N VAL A 117 6.63 -10.28 -12.37
CA VAL A 117 6.09 -10.76 -11.09
C VAL A 117 4.86 -9.94 -10.69
N ARG A 118 3.76 -10.63 -10.38
CA ARG A 118 2.52 -10.01 -9.87
C ARG A 118 2.24 -10.32 -8.41
N LEU A 119 2.59 -11.53 -7.96
CA LEU A 119 2.62 -11.91 -6.54
C LEU A 119 4.09 -11.93 -6.09
N TYR A 120 4.47 -10.96 -5.28
CA TYR A 120 5.85 -10.75 -4.86
C TYR A 120 6.06 -11.21 -3.41
N ASP A 121 7.02 -12.11 -3.18
CA ASP A 121 7.33 -12.58 -1.82
C ASP A 121 8.04 -11.48 -1.00
N VAL A 122 7.46 -11.13 0.15
CA VAL A 122 7.99 -10.17 1.13
C VAL A 122 8.45 -10.92 2.37
N ARG A 123 9.75 -11.16 2.48
CA ARG A 123 10.40 -11.96 3.53
C ARG A 123 11.88 -11.64 3.65
N ASP A 124 12.44 -11.78 4.84
CA ASP A 124 13.89 -11.59 5.01
C ASP A 124 14.68 -12.64 4.21
N THR A 125 15.70 -12.17 3.49
CA THR A 125 16.62 -12.98 2.69
C THR A 125 18.03 -13.05 3.30
N GLY A 126 18.25 -12.37 4.43
CA GLY A 126 19.57 -12.21 5.05
C GLY A 126 20.42 -11.12 4.40
N ARG A 127 19.90 -10.40 3.40
CA ARG A 127 20.53 -9.21 2.81
C ARG A 127 20.25 -7.98 3.67
N THR A 128 21.08 -6.96 3.54
CA THR A 128 20.93 -5.69 4.29
C THR A 128 20.68 -4.50 3.36
N ILE A 129 20.06 -3.43 3.89
CA ILE A 129 19.83 -2.19 3.14
C ILE A 129 21.14 -1.55 2.69
N GLY A 130 22.19 -1.60 3.52
CA GLY A 130 23.53 -1.11 3.16
C GLY A 130 24.17 -1.83 1.97
N GLN A 131 23.68 -3.04 1.63
CA GLN A 131 24.06 -3.79 0.42
C GLN A 131 23.11 -3.52 -0.77
N GLY A 132 22.32 -2.45 -0.70
CA GLY A 132 21.36 -2.04 -1.73
C GLY A 132 20.08 -2.89 -1.79
N ALA A 133 19.82 -3.74 -0.79
CA ALA A 133 18.60 -4.53 -0.72
C ALA A 133 17.35 -3.65 -0.56
N ARG A 134 16.20 -4.14 -1.01
CA ARG A 134 14.90 -3.49 -0.77
C ARG A 134 14.41 -3.87 0.63
N PHE A 135 13.69 -2.98 1.33
CA PHE A 135 13.08 -3.28 2.63
C PHE A 135 12.17 -4.51 2.63
N SER A 136 11.58 -4.84 1.47
CA SER A 136 10.74 -6.02 1.29
C SER A 136 11.48 -7.35 1.46
N VAL A 137 12.81 -7.35 1.40
CA VAL A 137 13.65 -8.55 1.49
C VAL A 137 14.62 -8.55 2.69
N THR A 138 14.36 -7.70 3.69
CA THR A 138 15.14 -7.56 4.93
C THR A 138 14.23 -7.57 6.16
N ASN A 139 14.84 -7.69 7.35
CA ASN A 139 14.14 -7.60 8.63
C ASN A 139 14.22 -6.23 9.34
N ALA A 140 15.06 -5.32 8.83
CA ALA A 140 15.19 -3.94 9.34
C ALA A 140 13.92 -3.14 9.05
N GLU A 141 13.48 -2.30 9.99
CA GLU A 141 12.38 -1.35 9.83
C GLU A 141 12.46 -0.63 8.47
N SER A 142 11.30 -0.47 7.82
CA SER A 142 11.22 0.35 6.62
C SER A 142 11.07 1.83 7.00
N THR A 143 10.73 2.67 6.03
CA THR A 143 10.27 4.04 6.30
C THR A 143 8.89 4.20 5.71
N TYR A 144 8.16 5.25 6.09
CA TYR A 144 6.87 5.54 5.47
C TYR A 144 7.04 5.78 3.97
N HIS A 145 6.24 5.09 3.17
CA HIS A 145 6.31 5.18 1.73
C HIS A 145 4.99 4.89 1.03
N THR A 146 4.96 5.23 -0.26
CA THR A 146 4.04 4.65 -1.25
C THR A 146 4.83 3.77 -2.21
N ASP A 147 4.22 2.69 -2.63
CA ASP A 147 4.81 1.75 -3.59
C ASP A 147 4.83 2.35 -5.00
N ALA A 148 5.81 1.93 -5.82
CA ALA A 148 5.98 2.38 -7.21
C ALA A 148 6.14 3.90 -7.41
N SER A 149 6.75 4.60 -6.45
CA SER A 149 6.87 6.06 -6.46
C SER A 149 7.53 6.66 -7.72
N PHE A 150 8.36 5.90 -8.44
CA PHE A 150 9.04 6.34 -9.66
C PHE A 150 8.25 6.14 -10.97
N ASP A 151 7.24 5.27 -11.00
CA ASP A 151 6.52 4.92 -12.25
C ASP A 151 5.69 6.10 -12.78
N ASP A 152 5.37 6.13 -14.08
CA ASP A 152 4.48 7.16 -14.64
C ASP A 152 3.06 7.00 -14.10
N GLU A 153 2.56 5.77 -14.10
CA GLU A 153 1.27 5.42 -13.51
C GLU A 153 1.41 5.25 -12.00
N VAL A 154 0.41 5.73 -11.26
CA VAL A 154 0.33 5.48 -9.81
C VAL A 154 -0.34 4.13 -9.62
N VAL A 155 0.27 3.25 -8.83
CA VAL A 155 -0.41 2.03 -8.37
C VAL A 155 -1.51 2.47 -7.39
N ASP A 156 -2.76 2.10 -7.69
CA ASP A 156 -3.91 2.55 -6.90
C ASP A 156 -4.01 1.79 -5.57
N TYR A 157 -3.86 0.46 -5.59
CA TYR A 157 -3.87 -0.35 -4.37
C TYR A 157 -2.62 -1.19 -4.19
N VAL A 158 -2.12 -1.22 -2.96
CA VAL A 158 -1.16 -2.21 -2.48
C VAL A 158 -1.87 -3.19 -1.57
N GLY A 159 -1.60 -4.48 -1.73
CA GLY A 159 -2.09 -5.50 -0.82
C GLY A 159 -0.99 -6.39 -0.26
N LEU A 160 -1.26 -7.00 0.90
CA LEU A 160 -0.41 -8.01 1.53
C LEU A 160 -1.26 -9.18 2.03
N LEU A 161 -0.94 -10.39 1.59
CA LEU A 161 -1.39 -11.64 2.21
C LEU A 161 -0.37 -12.07 3.26
N CYS A 162 -0.82 -12.36 4.49
CA CYS A 162 0.01 -12.97 5.51
C CYS A 162 0.02 -14.50 5.36
N LEU A 163 1.14 -15.10 4.95
CA LEU A 163 1.32 -16.56 5.05
C LEU A 163 1.76 -16.94 6.46
N ASN A 164 2.80 -16.26 6.96
CA ASN A 164 3.33 -16.39 8.31
C ASN A 164 3.71 -15.00 8.88
N PRO A 165 3.32 -14.66 10.12
CA PRO A 165 3.82 -13.46 10.81
C PRO A 165 5.25 -13.67 11.29
N ALA A 166 5.90 -12.58 11.72
CA ALA A 166 7.17 -12.65 12.44
C ALA A 166 7.00 -13.25 13.84
N LYS A 167 8.12 -13.65 14.46
CA LYS A 167 8.14 -14.06 15.87
C LYS A 167 7.80 -12.87 16.79
N SER A 168 8.37 -11.71 16.49
CA SER A 168 8.12 -10.44 17.19
C SER A 168 8.40 -9.25 16.27
N GLY A 169 7.76 -8.10 16.55
CA GLY A 169 7.83 -6.92 15.70
C GLY A 169 7.12 -7.12 14.36
N GLY A 170 7.49 -6.36 13.32
CA GLY A 170 6.94 -6.51 11.97
C GLY A 170 5.50 -6.03 11.82
N LEU A 171 5.09 -5.12 12.71
CA LEU A 171 3.77 -4.50 12.72
C LEU A 171 3.63 -3.61 11.50
N SER A 172 2.48 -3.70 10.83
CA SER A 172 2.08 -2.79 9.77
C SER A 172 1.68 -1.45 10.38
N GLN A 173 2.18 -0.36 9.83
CA GLN A 173 1.86 1.00 10.24
C GLN A 173 1.31 1.77 9.04
N LEU A 174 0.25 2.56 9.26
CA LEU A 174 -0.35 3.43 8.22
C LEU A 174 -0.57 4.83 8.76
N VAL A 175 -0.43 5.81 7.87
CA VAL A 175 -0.76 7.22 8.12
C VAL A 175 -1.58 7.75 6.94
N SER A 176 -2.60 8.56 7.23
CA SER A 176 -3.36 9.27 6.20
C SER A 176 -2.55 10.42 5.59
N GLY A 177 -2.33 10.36 4.28
CA GLY A 177 -1.75 11.47 3.52
C GLY A 177 -2.58 12.74 3.57
N TYR A 178 -3.92 12.65 3.67
CA TYR A 178 -4.77 13.83 3.82
C TYR A 178 -4.51 14.55 5.15
N THR A 179 -4.35 13.79 6.24
CA THR A 179 -3.99 14.37 7.54
C THR A 179 -2.57 14.94 7.52
N VAL A 180 -1.62 14.26 6.86
CA VAL A 180 -0.24 14.74 6.71
C VAL A 180 -0.19 16.05 5.91
N GLU A 181 -0.92 16.15 4.81
CA GLU A 181 -1.02 17.37 4.00
C GLU A 181 -1.60 18.52 4.83
N ALA A 182 -2.68 18.28 5.58
CA ALA A 182 -3.28 19.29 6.45
C ALA A 182 -2.32 19.78 7.55
N GLU A 183 -1.57 18.86 8.16
CA GLU A 183 -0.53 19.18 9.14
C GLU A 183 0.59 20.03 8.53
N LEU A 184 1.08 19.65 7.36
CA LEU A 184 2.10 20.40 6.63
C LEU A 184 1.60 21.78 6.21
N ALA A 185 0.37 21.90 5.72
CA ALA A 185 -0.23 23.18 5.36
C ALA A 185 -0.32 24.13 6.56
N ALA A 186 -0.55 23.60 7.75
CA ALA A 186 -0.63 24.38 8.98
C ALA A 186 0.75 24.73 9.56
N SER A 187 1.70 23.80 9.59
CA SER A 187 2.99 23.98 10.29
C SER A 187 4.17 24.33 9.40
N ALA A 188 4.13 23.97 8.11
CA ALA A 188 5.24 24.11 7.17
C ALA A 188 4.74 24.33 5.72
N PRO A 189 3.97 25.41 5.44
CA PRO A 189 3.36 25.62 4.13
C PRO A 189 4.39 25.77 2.99
N ASP A 190 5.59 26.28 3.29
CA ASP A 190 6.68 26.40 2.31
C ASP A 190 7.24 25.02 1.93
N SER A 191 7.42 24.14 2.91
CA SER A 191 7.77 22.74 2.67
C SER A 191 6.72 22.03 1.82
N LEU A 192 5.43 22.26 2.08
CA LEU A 192 4.35 21.70 1.27
C LEU A 192 4.43 22.16 -0.20
N ARG A 193 4.72 23.44 -0.44
CA ARG A 193 4.94 23.97 -1.80
C ARG A 193 6.13 23.29 -2.48
N THR A 194 7.24 23.13 -1.76
CA THR A 194 8.43 22.45 -2.30
C THR A 194 8.18 20.97 -2.58
N LEU A 195 7.37 20.26 -1.77
CA LEU A 195 7.00 18.86 -2.02
C LEU A 195 6.16 18.66 -3.30
N ALA A 196 5.55 19.73 -3.83
CA ALA A 196 4.84 19.72 -5.10
C ALA A 196 5.75 19.98 -6.32
N GLU A 197 7.02 20.33 -6.11
CA GLU A 197 8.04 20.44 -7.15
C GLU A 197 8.64 19.07 -7.47
N ALA A 198 9.30 18.93 -8.62
CA ALA A 198 9.87 17.65 -9.04
C ALA A 198 11.18 17.31 -8.31
N PHE A 199 11.29 16.06 -7.86
CA PHE A 199 12.47 15.45 -7.27
C PHE A 199 12.97 14.31 -8.17
N HIS A 200 14.28 14.06 -8.18
CA HIS A 200 14.80 12.86 -8.81
C HIS A 200 14.50 11.64 -7.94
N VAL A 201 13.85 10.63 -8.52
CA VAL A 201 13.59 9.34 -7.87
C VAL A 201 14.31 8.23 -8.61
N ASP A 202 15.04 7.37 -7.90
CA ASP A 202 15.73 6.21 -8.47
C ASP A 202 14.73 5.21 -9.11
N ARG A 203 14.94 4.86 -10.39
CA ARG A 203 14.15 3.85 -11.13
C ARG A 203 14.59 2.40 -10.86
N ARG A 204 15.50 2.20 -9.89
CA ARG A 204 15.91 0.89 -9.35
C ARG A 204 16.36 -0.13 -10.40
N GLY A 205 16.97 0.36 -11.49
CA GLY A 205 17.56 -0.48 -12.55
C GLY A 205 16.57 -1.05 -13.57
N GLY A 206 15.27 -0.74 -13.48
CA GLY A 206 14.27 -1.13 -14.47
C GLY A 206 14.28 -0.23 -15.71
N ILE A 207 15.45 0.01 -16.29
CA ILE A 207 15.65 0.98 -17.38
C ILE A 207 16.04 0.29 -18.68
N ARG A 208 15.47 0.76 -19.79
CA ARG A 208 15.94 0.37 -21.13
C ARG A 208 17.24 1.12 -21.47
N PRO A 209 18.09 0.59 -22.37
CA PRO A 209 19.28 1.28 -22.83
C PRO A 209 18.96 2.70 -23.32
N GLY A 210 19.65 3.71 -22.78
CA GLY A 210 19.47 5.12 -23.14
C GLY A 210 18.41 5.88 -22.35
N GLU A 211 17.64 5.23 -21.48
CA GLU A 211 16.73 5.94 -20.58
C GLU A 211 17.46 6.50 -19.34
N SER A 212 16.94 7.60 -18.78
CA SER A 212 17.45 8.15 -17.52
C SER A 212 17.35 7.12 -16.39
N PRO A 213 18.37 6.99 -15.53
CA PRO A 213 18.32 6.13 -14.34
C PRO A 213 17.36 6.66 -13.25
N THR A 214 16.88 7.89 -13.41
CA THR A 214 15.98 8.56 -12.47
C THR A 214 14.73 9.07 -13.19
N ALA A 215 13.65 9.24 -12.44
CA ALA A 215 12.43 9.89 -12.89
C ALA A 215 12.23 11.18 -12.09
N LEU A 216 11.88 12.28 -12.76
CA LEU A 216 11.48 13.52 -12.09
C LEU A 216 10.01 13.41 -11.68
N ARG A 217 9.74 13.42 -10.39
CA ARG A 217 8.40 13.29 -9.82
C ARG A 217 8.22 14.22 -8.63
N PRO A 218 7.08 14.92 -8.54
CA PRO A 218 6.72 15.57 -7.30
C PRO A 218 6.35 14.55 -6.22
N VAL A 219 6.64 14.90 -4.95
CA VAL A 219 6.35 14.03 -3.81
C VAL A 219 4.87 14.06 -3.47
N ILE A 220 4.24 15.23 -3.52
CA ILE A 220 2.82 15.43 -3.23
C ILE A 220 2.17 16.15 -4.42
N THR A 221 1.15 15.54 -5.01
CA THR A 221 0.30 16.18 -6.03
C THR A 221 -1.16 15.81 -5.85
N THR A 222 -2.03 16.40 -6.65
CA THR A 222 -3.45 16.05 -6.70
C THR A 222 -3.86 15.94 -8.17
N ASP A 223 -4.70 14.95 -8.48
CA ASP A 223 -5.39 14.84 -9.76
C ASP A 223 -6.91 14.83 -9.56
N ARG A 224 -7.67 14.48 -10.61
CA ARG A 224 -9.14 14.41 -10.54
C ARG A 224 -9.67 13.40 -9.51
N SER A 225 -8.84 12.43 -9.13
CA SER A 225 -9.18 11.34 -8.19
C SER A 225 -8.75 11.66 -6.76
N GLY A 226 -7.95 12.71 -6.56
CA GLY A 226 -7.52 13.18 -5.25
C GLY A 226 -6.00 13.16 -5.08
N LEU A 227 -5.58 13.02 -3.83
CA LEU A 227 -4.21 13.17 -3.39
C LEU A 227 -3.32 12.02 -3.90
N ILE A 228 -2.10 12.35 -4.31
CA ILE A 228 -1.07 11.43 -4.77
C ILE A 228 0.21 11.70 -3.98
N TYR A 229 0.74 10.66 -3.37
CA TYR A 229 2.07 10.60 -2.78
C TYR A 229 2.97 9.71 -3.63
N ARG A 230 4.16 10.22 -3.95
CA ARG A 230 5.27 9.47 -4.54
C ARG A 230 6.47 9.58 -3.64
N TYR A 231 6.42 8.82 -2.54
CA TYR A 231 7.39 9.01 -1.47
C TYR A 231 8.06 7.70 -1.09
N LEU A 232 9.39 7.71 -1.18
CA LEU A 232 10.27 6.84 -0.41
C LEU A 232 11.61 7.58 -0.33
N ARG A 233 11.88 8.20 0.84
CA ARG A 233 13.03 9.10 1.08
C ARG A 233 14.33 8.62 0.44
N THR A 234 14.71 7.37 0.71
CA THR A 234 15.95 6.77 0.21
C THR A 234 16.02 6.74 -1.32
N TRP A 235 14.92 6.54 -2.03
CA TRP A 235 14.93 6.55 -3.51
C TRP A 235 14.99 7.95 -4.08
N ILE A 236 14.51 8.96 -3.35
CA ILE A 236 14.69 10.36 -3.73
C ILE A 236 16.16 10.74 -3.57
N GLU A 237 16.77 10.44 -2.43
CA GLU A 237 18.18 10.74 -2.16
C GLU A 237 19.11 10.06 -3.17
N VAL A 238 18.95 8.74 -3.37
CA VAL A 238 19.73 7.99 -4.39
C VAL A 238 19.42 8.50 -5.80
N GLY A 239 18.22 8.98 -6.06
CA GLY A 239 17.85 9.60 -7.33
C GLY A 239 18.67 10.86 -7.60
N HIS A 240 18.70 11.79 -6.63
CA HIS A 240 19.51 13.01 -6.71
C HIS A 240 21.00 12.72 -6.83
N GLU A 241 21.53 11.73 -6.10
CA GLU A 241 22.92 11.27 -6.24
C GLU A 241 23.22 10.78 -7.67
N LYS A 242 22.34 9.95 -8.25
CA LYS A 242 22.50 9.42 -9.62
C LYS A 242 22.37 10.48 -10.70
N ALA A 243 21.56 11.51 -10.45
CA ALA A 243 21.42 12.64 -11.36
C ALA A 243 22.64 13.58 -11.32
N GLY A 244 23.47 13.50 -10.26
CA GLY A 244 24.54 14.48 -10.03
C GLY A 244 24.01 15.85 -9.60
N GLU A 245 22.76 15.89 -9.14
CA GLU A 245 22.05 17.11 -8.72
C GLU A 245 21.64 16.95 -7.26
N PRO A 246 22.48 17.39 -6.29
CA PRO A 246 22.14 17.28 -4.87
C PRO A 246 20.84 17.99 -4.52
N LEU A 247 20.13 17.49 -3.50
CA LEU A 247 18.97 18.17 -2.94
C LEU A 247 19.32 19.59 -2.53
N SER A 248 18.48 20.55 -2.90
CA SER A 248 18.60 21.92 -2.40
C SER A 248 18.27 21.99 -0.90
N PRO A 249 18.70 23.03 -0.17
CA PRO A 249 18.33 23.21 1.24
C PRO A 249 16.81 23.19 1.47
N ALA A 250 16.04 23.81 0.58
CA ALA A 250 14.57 23.81 0.66
C ALA A 250 13.98 22.41 0.44
N GLN A 251 14.52 21.65 -0.52
CA GLN A 251 14.11 20.27 -0.76
C GLN A 251 14.42 19.36 0.45
N THR A 252 15.61 19.50 1.05
CA THR A 252 15.96 18.77 2.27
C THR A 252 15.03 19.13 3.43
N GLU A 253 14.82 20.42 3.70
CA GLU A 253 13.89 20.89 4.74
C GLU A 253 12.47 20.38 4.51
N ALA A 254 12.02 20.33 3.26
CA ALA A 254 10.69 19.84 2.92
C ALA A 254 10.52 18.34 3.17
N LEU A 255 11.52 17.53 2.80
CA LEU A 255 11.53 16.09 3.09
C LEU A 255 11.62 15.83 4.60
N ASP A 256 12.42 16.61 5.32
CA ASP A 256 12.56 16.51 6.78
C ASP A 256 11.25 16.87 7.51
N ALA A 257 10.55 17.93 7.07
CA ALA A 257 9.24 18.31 7.62
C ALA A 257 8.20 17.21 7.38
N LEU A 258 8.18 16.61 6.18
CA LEU A 258 7.32 15.46 5.88
C LEU A 258 7.63 14.27 6.78
N ASP A 259 8.90 13.89 6.93
CA ASP A 259 9.32 12.79 7.81
C ASP A 259 8.92 13.06 9.27
N GLN A 260 9.07 14.30 9.77
CA GLN A 260 8.66 14.67 11.11
C GLN A 260 7.16 14.47 11.34
N VAL A 261 6.31 14.86 10.38
CA VAL A 261 4.86 14.67 10.47
C VAL A 261 4.51 13.17 10.40
N LEU A 262 5.07 12.44 9.44
CA LEU A 262 4.80 10.99 9.26
C LEU A 262 5.15 10.17 10.51
N ASN A 263 6.16 10.57 11.26
CA ASN A 263 6.60 9.85 12.46
C ASN A 263 5.82 10.19 13.74
N ARG A 264 4.82 11.08 13.69
CA ARG A 264 3.98 11.43 14.84
C ARG A 264 3.10 10.25 15.30
N PRO A 265 3.24 9.75 16.54
CA PRO A 265 2.50 8.58 17.02
C PRO A 265 0.98 8.71 17.01
N GLU A 266 0.45 9.92 17.15
CA GLU A 266 -0.98 10.24 17.12
C GLU A 266 -1.59 10.16 15.71
N LEU A 267 -0.77 10.12 14.65
CA LEU A 267 -1.23 10.02 13.26
C LEU A 267 -1.24 8.58 12.74
N ARG A 268 -0.59 7.64 13.44
CA ARG A 268 -0.40 6.27 12.94
C ARG A 268 -1.38 5.27 13.55
N VAL A 269 -1.93 4.41 12.71
CA VAL A 269 -2.52 3.14 13.14
C VAL A 269 -1.47 2.04 12.98
N GLU A 270 -1.42 1.11 13.93
CA GLU A 270 -0.47 0.00 13.94
C GLU A 270 -1.20 -1.31 14.23
N PHE A 271 -0.90 -2.37 13.47
CA PHE A 271 -1.57 -3.66 13.61
C PHE A 271 -0.71 -4.83 13.09
N MET A 272 -1.13 -6.05 13.43
CA MET A 272 -0.54 -7.30 12.96
C MET A 272 -1.56 -8.09 12.13
N LEU A 273 -1.11 -8.68 11.02
CA LEU A 273 -1.93 -9.60 10.23
C LEU A 273 -1.82 -11.02 10.79
N ARG A 274 -2.93 -11.76 10.74
CA ARG A 274 -2.98 -13.18 11.07
C ARG A 274 -2.75 -14.01 9.80
N PRO A 275 -2.27 -15.26 9.92
CA PRO A 275 -2.18 -16.16 8.77
C PRO A 275 -3.51 -16.23 7.99
N GLY A 276 -3.46 -15.91 6.69
CA GLY A 276 -4.61 -15.87 5.80
C GLY A 276 -5.28 -14.50 5.66
N ASP A 277 -5.02 -13.54 6.56
CA ASP A 277 -5.52 -12.17 6.40
C ASP A 277 -4.95 -11.53 5.13
N MET A 278 -5.80 -10.76 4.43
CA MET A 278 -5.46 -10.01 3.23
C MET A 278 -5.67 -8.52 3.49
N PHE A 279 -4.56 -7.81 3.67
CA PHE A 279 -4.56 -6.35 3.79
C PHE A 279 -4.59 -5.69 2.42
N PHE A 280 -5.33 -4.59 2.29
CA PHE A 280 -5.29 -3.69 1.14
C PHE A 280 -5.30 -2.23 1.61
N ALA A 281 -4.54 -1.39 0.92
CA ALA A 281 -4.47 0.06 1.13
C ALA A 281 -4.53 0.81 -0.20
N ASN A 282 -5.14 1.99 -0.19
CA ASN A 282 -5.06 2.97 -1.26
C ASN A 282 -3.68 3.60 -1.25
N ASN A 283 -2.83 3.10 -2.15
CA ASN A 283 -1.43 3.44 -2.25
C ASN A 283 -1.22 4.86 -2.80
N ARG A 284 -2.27 5.51 -3.34
CA ARG A 284 -2.17 6.90 -3.81
C ARG A 284 -1.92 7.86 -2.65
N TRP A 285 -2.52 7.64 -1.48
CA TRP A 285 -2.46 8.61 -0.38
C TRP A 285 -2.29 8.00 1.01
N THR A 286 -2.34 6.67 1.15
CA THR A 286 -1.99 6.02 2.42
C THR A 286 -0.50 5.69 2.43
N LEU A 287 0.27 6.34 3.30
CA LEU A 287 1.67 6.01 3.49
C LEU A 287 1.78 4.85 4.49
N HIS A 288 2.63 3.88 4.17
CA HIS A 288 2.78 2.67 4.96
C HIS A 288 4.22 2.42 5.39
N ASN A 289 4.38 1.83 6.56
CA ASN A 289 5.65 1.39 7.13
C ASN A 289 5.46 0.00 7.77
N ARG A 290 6.57 -0.66 8.09
CA ARG A 290 6.62 -1.88 8.87
C ARG A 290 7.78 -1.80 9.84
N THR A 291 7.48 -1.98 11.13
CA THR A 291 8.50 -2.00 12.19
C THR A 291 9.54 -3.09 11.95
N ALA A 292 10.70 -2.97 12.58
CA ALA A 292 11.71 -4.03 12.57
C ALA A 292 11.13 -5.33 13.13
N PHE A 293 11.65 -6.47 12.71
CA PHE A 293 11.17 -7.76 13.18
C PHE A 293 12.26 -8.80 13.40
N GLU A 294 11.92 -9.77 14.23
CA GLU A 294 12.73 -10.98 14.43
C GLU A 294 11.98 -12.19 13.87
N ASP A 295 12.71 -13.01 13.12
CA ASP A 295 12.20 -14.24 12.56
C ASP A 295 12.30 -15.42 13.54
N HIS A 296 11.47 -16.43 13.28
CA HIS A 296 11.65 -17.72 13.93
C HIS A 296 12.98 -18.38 13.48
N PRO A 297 13.69 -19.09 14.39
CA PRO A 297 14.86 -19.89 13.99
C PRO A 297 14.53 -20.92 12.92
N ASP A 298 13.35 -21.55 13.03
CA ASP A 298 12.80 -22.48 12.05
C ASP A 298 12.46 -21.75 10.73
N PRO A 299 13.13 -22.09 9.61
CA PRO A 299 12.87 -21.49 8.30
C PRO A 299 11.41 -21.59 7.84
N GLY A 300 10.69 -22.67 8.20
CA GLY A 300 9.29 -22.87 7.83
C GLY A 300 8.31 -21.93 8.53
N ARG A 301 8.76 -21.26 9.60
CA ARG A 301 7.96 -20.35 10.43
C ARG A 301 8.38 -18.89 10.31
N ARG A 302 9.35 -18.57 9.46
CA ARG A 302 9.77 -17.18 9.23
C ARG A 302 8.65 -16.36 8.62
N ARG A 303 8.70 -15.05 8.88
CA ARG A 303 7.76 -14.07 8.34
C ARG A 303 7.76 -14.19 6.82
N HIS A 304 6.58 -14.40 6.26
CA HIS A 304 6.41 -14.51 4.83
C HIS A 304 5.07 -13.92 4.43
N TYR A 305 5.11 -12.74 3.81
CA TYR A 305 3.95 -12.11 3.20
C TYR A 305 4.04 -12.18 1.68
N VAL A 306 2.92 -12.07 0.98
CA VAL A 306 2.87 -11.97 -0.48
C VAL A 306 2.21 -10.65 -0.85
N ARG A 307 2.90 -9.82 -1.62
CA ARG A 307 2.41 -8.52 -2.06
C ARG A 307 1.77 -8.59 -3.44
N LEU A 308 0.69 -7.85 -3.63
CA LEU A 308 0.02 -7.61 -4.90
C LEU A 308 -0.17 -6.11 -5.12
N TRP A 309 0.02 -5.66 -6.36
CA TRP A 309 -0.35 -4.32 -6.80
C TRP A 309 -1.56 -4.40 -7.71
N LEU A 310 -2.49 -3.47 -7.54
CA LEU A 310 -3.72 -3.39 -8.31
C LEU A 310 -3.90 -1.98 -8.89
N SER A 311 -4.40 -1.93 -10.12
CA SER A 311 -5.01 -0.73 -10.68
C SER A 311 -6.52 -0.77 -10.42
N ALA A 312 -7.11 0.36 -10.04
CA ALA A 312 -8.54 0.45 -9.81
C ALA A 312 -9.30 0.30 -11.13
N GLN A 313 -10.44 -0.40 -11.10
CA GLN A 313 -11.25 -0.61 -12.30
C GLN A 313 -11.89 0.69 -12.82
N THR A 314 -12.13 1.65 -11.93
CA THR A 314 -12.73 2.96 -12.22
C THR A 314 -11.83 3.86 -13.06
N HIS A 315 -10.51 3.78 -12.89
CA HIS A 315 -9.56 4.62 -13.64
C HIS A 315 -9.34 4.15 -15.09
N ARG A 316 -9.70 2.91 -15.42
CA ARG A 316 -9.59 2.39 -16.80
C ARG A 316 -10.63 2.98 -17.76
N HIS A 317 -11.79 3.38 -17.25
CA HIS A 317 -12.83 4.00 -18.08
C HIS A 317 -12.59 5.49 -18.33
N ALA A 318 -11.76 6.16 -17.53
CA ALA A 318 -11.46 7.59 -17.69
C ALA A 318 -10.45 7.91 -18.82
N ASN A 319 -9.89 6.88 -19.46
CA ASN A 319 -8.93 7.00 -20.58
C ASN A 319 -9.54 6.56 -21.92
N ILE A 320 -10.86 6.37 -21.99
CA ILE A 320 -11.61 6.09 -23.21
C ILE A 320 -12.73 7.13 -23.33
N ASP A 321 -12.37 8.40 -23.42
CA ASP A 321 -13.21 9.51 -23.90
C ASP A 321 -12.32 10.59 -24.52
#